data_AF-R7CV68-F1
#
_entry.id   AF-R7CV68-F1
#
_cell.length_a   1.000
_cell.length_b   1.000
_cell.length_c   1.000
_cell.angle_alpha   90.00
_cell.angle_beta   90.00
_cell.angle_gamma   90.00
#
_symmetry.space_group_name_H-M   'P 1'
#
loop_
_entity.id
_entity.type
_entity.pdbx_description
1 polymer ?
#
loop_
_entity_poly.entity_id
_entity_poly.type
_entity_poly.pdbx_seq_one_letter_code
_entity_poly.pdbx_strand_id
1 'polypeptide(L)' 'MAGNGILYNPDGTKRIADNTLVALTLMIAESRTEEKDVMVKVVVNLINKNNYE' A
#
# COMPACT_ATOMS: atom_id res chain seq x y z
N MET A 1 13.27 11.59 11.72
CA MET A 1 12.54 11.25 10.48
C MET A 1 11.30 10.50 10.89
N ALA A 2 10.16 11.18 10.96
CA ALA A 2 8.89 10.59 11.39
C ALA A 2 8.25 9.90 10.18
N GLY A 3 8.45 8.59 10.06
CA GLY A 3 7.84 7.79 9.00
C GLY A 3 8.55 6.44 8.84
N ASN A 4 7.80 5.35 8.95
CA ASN A 4 8.26 4.03 8.52
C ASN A 4 8.56 4.12 7.02
N GLY A 5 9.83 4.10 6.61
CA GLY A 5 10.29 4.24 5.22
C GLY A 5 9.86 3.11 4.27
N ILE A 6 8.80 2.38 4.61
CA ILE A 6 8.31 1.18 3.93
C ILE A 6 7.82 1.48 2.49
N LEU A 7 7.43 2.72 2.21
CA LEU A 7 7.02 3.17 0.86
C LEU A 7 8.20 3.57 -0.03
N TYR A 8 9.43 3.49 0.48
CA TYR A 8 10.65 3.86 -0.22
C TYR A 8 11.60 2.66 -0.33
N ASN A 9 12.35 2.62 -1.41
CA ASN A 9 13.46 1.69 -1.59
C ASN A 9 14.69 2.18 -0.81
N PRO A 10 15.70 1.31 -0.59
CA PRO A 10 16.95 1.73 0.03
C PRO A 10 17.69 2.84 -0.72
N ASP A 11 17.47 2.97 -2.03
CA ASP A 11 18.03 4.02 -2.88
C ASP A 11 17.23 5.35 -2.85
N GLY A 12 16.14 5.41 -2.07
CA GLY A 12 15.28 6.57 -1.94
C GLY A 12 14.19 6.70 -3.02
N THR A 13 14.15 5.80 -4.00
CA THR A 13 13.05 5.78 -4.99
C THR A 13 11.74 5.32 -4.34
N LYS A 14 10.60 5.78 -4.88
CA LYS A 14 9.28 5.39 -4.37
C LYS A 14 8.95 3.97 -4.80
N ARG A 15 8.58 3.13 -3.84
CA ARG A 15 8.08 1.76 -4.09
C ARG A 15 6.66 1.75 -4.63
N ILE A 16 5.86 2.69 -4.15
CA ILE A 16 4.47 2.89 -4.57
C ILE A 16 4.36 4.33 -5.06
N ALA A 17 3.86 4.49 -6.29
CA ALA A 17 3.61 5.80 -6.85
C ALA A 17 2.45 6.50 -6.11
N ASP A 18 2.48 7.84 -6.07
CA ASP A 18 1.51 8.62 -5.30
C ASP A 18 0.06 8.36 -5.75
N ASN A 19 -0.14 8.16 -7.06
CA ASN A 19 -1.46 7.84 -7.63
C ASN A 19 -2.01 6.50 -7.13
N THR A 20 -1.16 5.48 -6.96
CA THR A 20 -1.55 4.19 -6.38
C THR A 20 -1.93 4.35 -4.91
N LEU A 21 -1.22 5.19 -4.15
CA LEU A 21 -1.55 5.46 -2.76
C LEU A 21 -2.91 6.18 -2.62
N VAL A 22 -3.18 7.14 -3.52
CA VAL A 22 -4.50 7.80 -3.62
C VAL A 22 -5.59 6.77 -3.94
N ALA A 23 -5.37 5.92 -4.94
CA ALA A 23 -6.35 4.89 -5.34
C ALA A 23 -6.65 3.91 -4.20
N LEU A 24 -5.63 3.45 -3.47
CA LEU A 24 -5.81 2.58 -2.28
C LEU A 24 -6.66 3.26 -1.20
N THR A 25 -6.42 4.56 -0.97
CA THR A 25 -7.17 5.32 0.02
C THR A 25 -8.65 5.44 -0.37
N LEU A 26 -8.94 5.70 -1.65
CA LEU A 26 -10.31 5.76 -2.16
C LEU A 26 -10.98 4.37 -2.09
N MET A 27 -10.28 3.31 -2.50
CA MET A 27 -10.81 1.95 -2.40
C MET A 27 -11.17 1.58 -0.96
N ILE A 28 -10.34 1.95 0.02
CA ILE A 28 -10.67 1.75 1.45
C ILE A 28 -11.86 2.61 1.85
N ALA A 29 -11.87 3.89 1.47
CA ALA A 29 -12.94 4.82 1.81
C ALA A 29 -14.31 4.43 1.25
N GLU A 30 -14.32 3.78 0.08
CA GLU A 30 -15.52 3.30 -0.60
C GLU A 30 -15.92 1.86 -0.22
N SER A 31 -15.00 1.09 0.39
CA SER A 31 -15.24 -0.31 0.76
C SER A 31 -16.27 -0.47 1.87
N ARG A 32 -16.98 -1.59 1.85
CA ARG A 32 -17.88 -2.04 2.93
C ARG A 32 -17.11 -2.79 4.01
N THR A 33 -17.67 -2.85 5.22
CA THR A 33 -17.06 -3.58 6.35
C THR A 33 -16.77 -5.05 6.04
N GLU A 34 -17.63 -5.70 5.24
CA GLU A 34 -17.46 -7.08 4.77
C GLU A 34 -16.25 -7.29 3.84
N GLU A 35 -15.79 -6.23 3.18
CA GLU A 35 -14.65 -6.27 2.24
C GLU A 35 -13.31 -5.99 2.93
N LYS A 36 -13.33 -5.64 4.23
CA LYS A 36 -12.15 -5.26 5.00
C LYS A 36 -11.00 -6.26 4.86
N ASP A 37 -11.27 -7.55 5.01
CA ASP A 37 -10.21 -8.57 4.99
C ASP A 37 -9.58 -8.72 3.60
N VAL A 38 -10.38 -8.51 2.54
CA VAL A 38 -9.89 -8.49 1.15
C VAL A 38 -9.05 -7.23 0.92
N MET A 39 -9.53 -6.07 1.36
CA MET A 39 -8.82 -4.80 1.21
C MET A 39 -7.48 -4.81 1.95
N VAL A 40 -7.44 -5.37 3.16
CA VAL A 40 -6.21 -5.58 3.93
C VAL A 40 -5.23 -6.48 3.16
N LYS A 41 -5.69 -7.60 2.58
CA LYS A 41 -4.82 -8.49 1.78
C LYS A 41 -4.25 -7.78 0.56
N VAL A 42 -5.06 -7.00 -0.17
CA VAL A 42 -4.61 -6.24 -1.34
C VAL A 42 -3.55 -5.22 -0.95
N VAL A 43 -3.81 -4.41 0.09
CA VAL A 43 -2.86 -3.41 0.59
C VAL A 43 -1.56 -4.08 1.03
N VAL A 44 -1.65 -5.16 1.81
CA VAL A 44 -0.47 -5.92 2.26
C VAL A 44 0.30 -6.45 1.05
N ASN A 45 -0.36 -7.04 0.05
CA ASN A 45 0.33 -7.54 -1.14
C ASN A 45 1.05 -6.43 -1.91
N LEU A 46 0.50 -5.22 -1.97
CA LEU A 46 1.12 -4.11 -2.70
C LEU A 46 2.30 -3.48 -1.95
N ILE A 47 2.29 -3.48 -0.60
CA ILE A 47 3.38 -2.92 0.22
C ILE A 47 4.44 -3.97 0.59
N ASN A 48 4.10 -5.26 0.57
CA ASN A 48 4.98 -6.33 1.01
C ASN A 48 6.21 -6.43 0.09
N LYS A 49 7.38 -6.56 0.70
CA LYS A 49 8.69 -6.52 0.03
C LYS A 49 9.01 -7.82 -0.72
N ASN A 50 8.33 -8.91 -0.37
CA ASN A 50 8.64 -10.26 -0.86
C ASN A 50 7.84 -10.68 -2.10
N ASN A 51 6.99 -9.82 -2.67
CA ASN A 51 6.21 -10.13 -3.87
C ASN A 51 6.98 -9.90 -5.19
N TYR A 52 8.27 -9.59 -5.11
CA TYR A 52 9.18 -9.38 -6.25
C TYR A 52 10.25 -10.47 -6.38
N GLU A 53 10.12 -11.58 -5.62
CA GLU A 53 10.92 -12.81 -5.81
C GLU A 53 10.21 -13.79 -6.76
#